data_AF-A0A3L6TPY1-F1
#
_entry.id   AF-A0A3L6TPY1-F1
#
_cell.length_a   1.000
_cell.length_b   1.000
_cell.length_c   1.000
_cell.angle_alpha   90.00
_cell.angle_beta   90.00
_cell.angle_gamma   90.00
#
_symmetry.space_group_name_H-M   'P 1'
#
loop_
_entity.id
_entity.type
_entity.pdbx_description
1 polymer ?
#
loop_
_entity_poly.entity_id
_entity_poly.type
_entity_poly.pdbx_seq_one_letter_code
_entity_poly.pdbx_strand_id
1 'polypeptide(L)'
;MEGTSRADGRNPNQLRPFSCTGNPLNRAHGSARWAQGDTVVLAAVYGPKPGTRKGENPEKASIEVVWKPKTGQIVAIGCGVVENGAVILDTSKAEEHHLKSFAHLVFPNSRKSVDSKEPKEKDAEFERGLITSISHGVMSEDDYLNCIERGLAASSRISDFMRKTLQKEASSVDA
;
A
#
# COMPACT_ATOMS: atom_id res chain seq x y z
N MET A 1 -24.15 -4.02 -24.89
CA MET A 1 -22.79 -3.99 -24.31
C MET A 1 -22.77 -2.87 -23.28
N GLU A 2 -23.34 -3.11 -22.10
CA GLU A 2 -23.26 -2.15 -20.99
C GLU A 2 -21.90 -2.33 -20.32
N GLY A 3 -20.96 -1.47 -20.68
CA GLY A 3 -19.77 -1.28 -19.87
C GLY A 3 -20.23 -0.68 -18.55
N THR A 4 -20.17 -1.45 -17.48
CA THR A 4 -20.39 -0.98 -16.10
C THR A 4 -19.33 0.06 -15.76
N SER A 5 -19.60 1.29 -16.18
CA SER A 5 -18.76 2.45 -15.90
C SER A 5 -18.82 2.72 -14.41
N ARG A 6 -17.66 2.81 -13.76
CA ARG A 6 -17.56 3.18 -12.35
C ARG A 6 -18.21 4.55 -12.14
N ALA A 7 -18.74 4.81 -10.94
CA ALA A 7 -19.44 6.07 -10.65
C ALA A 7 -18.61 7.32 -10.94
N ASP A 8 -17.28 7.20 -10.90
CA ASP A 8 -16.30 8.25 -11.17
C ASP A 8 -15.66 8.17 -12.57
N GLY A 9 -16.16 7.28 -13.45
CA GLY A 9 -15.67 7.10 -14.81
C GLY A 9 -14.29 6.44 -14.91
N ARG A 10 -13.72 5.92 -13.81
CA ARG A 10 -12.43 5.22 -13.85
C ARG A 10 -12.53 3.89 -14.58
N ASN A 11 -11.40 3.48 -15.15
CA ASN A 11 -11.22 2.11 -15.62
C ASN A 11 -11.09 1.13 -14.45
N PRO A 12 -11.35 -0.18 -14.64
CA PRO A 12 -11.19 -1.19 -13.60
C PRO A 12 -9.80 -1.19 -12.94
N ASN A 13 -8.75 -1.02 -13.73
CA ASN A 13 -7.36 -1.05 -13.23
C ASN A 13 -6.80 0.35 -12.90
N GLN A 14 -7.66 1.36 -12.76
CA GLN A 14 -7.25 2.74 -12.50
C GLN A 14 -7.44 3.11 -11.03
N LEU A 15 -6.34 3.52 -10.40
CA LEU A 15 -6.33 4.08 -9.05
C LEU A 15 -6.90 5.51 -9.07
N ARG A 16 -7.52 5.94 -7.97
CA ARG A 16 -7.87 7.35 -7.74
C ARG A 16 -6.61 8.20 -7.75
N PRO A 17 -6.71 9.49 -8.10
CA PRO A 17 -5.61 10.42 -7.94
C PRO A 17 -5.12 10.39 -6.50
N PHE A 18 -3.80 10.23 -6.32
CA PHE A 18 -3.17 10.28 -5.00
C PHE A 18 -2.19 11.44 -4.90
N SER A 19 -2.05 11.96 -3.68
CA SER A 19 -1.11 13.03 -3.34
C SER A 19 -0.47 12.74 -1.99
N CYS A 20 0.76 13.19 -1.79
CA CYS A 20 1.47 13.05 -0.53
C CYS A 20 2.13 14.39 -0.18
N THR A 21 1.99 14.78 1.08
CA THR A 21 2.72 15.90 1.69
C THR A 21 3.54 15.34 2.84
N GLY A 22 4.87 15.35 2.73
CA GLY A 22 5.74 14.96 3.82
C GLY A 22 5.91 16.06 4.85
N ASN A 23 6.16 15.61 6.07
CA ASN A 23 6.41 16.36 7.28
C ASN A 23 5.43 17.52 7.59
N PRO A 24 4.09 17.34 7.46
CA PRO A 24 3.13 18.39 7.83
C PRO A 24 3.05 18.67 9.34
N LEU A 25 3.55 17.76 10.19
CA LEU A 25 3.52 17.92 11.65
C LEU A 25 4.88 18.34 12.20
N ASN A 26 4.95 19.59 12.70
CA ASN A 26 6.16 20.17 13.28
C ASN A 26 6.70 19.44 14.54
N ARG A 27 5.86 18.65 15.21
CA ARG A 27 6.25 17.93 16.45
C ARG A 27 6.62 16.46 16.23
N ALA A 28 6.41 15.93 15.02
CA ALA A 28 6.75 14.55 14.69
C ALA A 28 8.18 14.46 14.15
N HIS A 29 8.89 13.37 14.43
CA HIS A 29 10.21 13.13 13.80
C HIS A 29 10.08 12.83 12.31
N GLY A 30 8.95 12.24 11.91
CA GLY A 30 8.55 12.13 10.51
C GLY A 30 7.04 12.10 10.43
N SER A 31 6.45 12.73 9.42
CA SER A 31 5.02 12.61 9.15
C SER A 31 4.73 12.63 7.67
N ALA A 32 3.57 12.10 7.26
CA ALA A 32 3.13 12.15 5.88
C ALA A 32 1.60 12.22 5.85
N ARG A 33 1.07 13.21 5.14
CA ARG A 33 -0.34 13.25 4.76
C ARG A 33 -0.48 12.60 3.39
N TRP A 34 -1.26 11.53 3.32
CA TRP A 34 -1.57 10.82 2.08
C TRP A 34 -3.05 11.02 1.75
N ALA A 35 -3.37 11.34 0.51
CA ALA A 35 -4.73 11.41 0.00
C ALA A 35 -4.86 10.54 -1.24
N GLN A 36 -5.98 9.83 -1.36
CA GLN A 36 -6.34 9.00 -2.52
C GLN A 36 -7.83 9.17 -2.81
N GLY A 37 -8.13 10.05 -3.78
CA GLY A 37 -9.45 10.67 -3.89
C GLY A 37 -9.83 11.35 -2.56
N ASP A 38 -11.05 11.10 -2.09
CA ASP A 38 -11.58 11.66 -0.83
C ASP A 38 -11.07 10.94 0.43
N THR A 39 -10.38 9.81 0.27
CA THR A 39 -9.76 9.10 1.41
C THR A 39 -8.45 9.80 1.77
N VAL A 40 -8.40 10.45 2.92
CA VAL A 40 -7.21 11.16 3.42
C VAL A 40 -6.77 10.57 4.76
N VAL A 41 -5.47 10.28 4.88
CA VAL A 41 -4.85 9.79 6.11
C VAL A 41 -3.62 10.64 6.46
N LEU A 42 -3.34 10.77 7.75
CA LEU A 42 -2.14 11.42 8.27
C LEU A 42 -1.39 10.42 9.15
N ALA A 43 -0.18 10.07 8.74
CA ALA A 43 0.72 9.22 9.51
C ALA A 43 1.79 10.08 10.20
N ALA A 44 2.14 9.72 11.43
CA ALA A 44 3.16 10.41 12.21
C ALA A 44 4.01 9.38 12.96
N VAL A 45 5.33 9.58 12.92
CA VAL A 45 6.34 8.75 13.58
C VAL A 45 6.99 9.58 14.68
N TYR A 46 6.94 9.05 15.91
CA TYR A 46 7.51 9.68 17.09
C TYR A 46 8.55 8.76 17.73
N GLY A 47 9.70 8.60 17.08
CA GLY A 47 10.80 7.82 17.64
C GLY A 47 12.04 7.81 16.75
N PRO A 48 13.07 7.05 17.15
CA PRO A 48 13.13 6.18 18.33
C PRO A 48 13.24 6.98 19.65
N LYS A 49 12.44 6.61 20.66
CA LYS A 49 12.50 7.20 22.00
C LYS A 49 13.26 6.25 22.95
N PRO A 50 14.19 6.73 23.79
CA PRO A 50 14.81 5.92 24.83
C PRO A 50 13.79 5.47 25.90
N GLY A 51 13.81 4.19 26.29
CA GLY A 51 12.98 3.61 27.37
C GLY A 51 11.75 2.82 26.90
N THR A 52 11.25 1.91 27.74
CA THR A 52 10.02 1.13 27.53
C THR A 52 8.86 1.72 28.34
N ARG A 53 7.61 1.41 27.98
CA ARG A 53 6.44 1.91 28.73
C ARG A 53 6.29 1.17 30.06
N LYS A 54 6.06 1.92 31.14
CA LYS A 54 5.80 1.36 32.47
C LYS A 54 4.43 0.67 32.48
N GLY A 55 4.36 -0.62 32.81
CA GLY A 55 3.10 -1.38 32.93
C GLY A 55 2.76 -2.33 31.79
N GLU A 56 3.66 -2.56 30.83
CA GLU A 56 3.53 -3.67 29.88
C GLU A 56 3.75 -5.00 30.62
N ASN A 57 2.90 -6.00 30.32
CA ASN A 57 2.92 -7.29 31.02
C ASN A 57 4.23 -8.03 30.69
N PRO A 58 5.09 -8.35 31.68
CA PRO A 58 6.31 -9.13 31.45
C PRO A 58 6.05 -10.55 30.92
N GLU A 59 4.83 -11.08 31.10
CA GLU A 59 4.44 -12.45 30.78
C GLU A 59 3.40 -12.56 29.64
N LYS A 60 2.90 -11.45 29.06
CA LYS A 60 1.96 -11.46 27.91
C LYS A 60 2.25 -10.33 26.91
N ALA A 61 2.06 -10.60 25.63
CA ALA A 61 2.39 -9.67 24.55
C ALA A 61 1.44 -8.46 24.50
N SER A 62 2.02 -7.25 24.53
CA SER A 62 1.39 -6.02 24.05
C SER A 62 1.88 -5.79 22.62
N ILE A 63 0.98 -5.61 21.64
CA ILE A 63 1.36 -5.48 20.23
C ILE A 63 1.49 -3.99 19.88
N GLU A 64 2.72 -3.48 19.87
CA GLU A 64 3.09 -2.31 19.06
C GLU A 64 3.46 -2.83 17.67
N VAL A 65 2.59 -2.66 16.66
CA VAL A 65 2.90 -3.08 15.29
C VAL A 65 3.88 -2.08 14.68
N VAL A 66 5.18 -2.33 14.88
CA VAL A 66 6.27 -1.65 14.17
C VAL A 66 6.88 -2.64 13.20
N TRP A 67 6.30 -2.75 12.00
CA TRP A 67 6.94 -3.49 10.92
C TRP A 67 8.05 -2.64 10.30
N LYS A 68 9.31 -3.01 10.53
CA LYS A 68 10.48 -2.43 9.87
C LYS A 68 10.95 -3.37 8.76
N PRO A 69 10.58 -3.14 7.49
CA PRO A 69 11.24 -3.88 6.41
C PRO A 69 12.75 -3.54 6.48
N LYS A 70 13.62 -4.56 6.36
CA LYS A 70 15.09 -4.35 6.35
C LYS A 70 15.49 -3.33 5.28
N THR A 71 14.79 -3.37 4.15
CA THR A 71 14.85 -2.42 3.04
C THR A 71 13.52 -2.50 2.26
N GLY A 72 13.16 -1.43 1.55
CA GLY A 72 12.00 -1.42 0.66
C GLY A 72 10.79 -0.67 1.19
N GLN A 73 9.92 -0.28 0.27
CA GLN A 73 8.63 0.34 0.57
C GLN A 73 7.56 -0.75 0.67
N ILE A 74 6.39 -0.39 1.19
CA ILE A 74 5.23 -1.26 1.24
C ILE A 74 4.10 -0.54 0.52
N VAL A 75 3.36 -1.28 -0.30
CA VAL A 75 2.24 -0.74 -1.05
C VAL A 75 0.99 -1.56 -0.75
N ALA A 76 -0.05 -0.90 -0.28
CA ALA A 76 -1.35 -1.51 -0.06
C ALA A 76 -2.34 -1.07 -1.14
N ILE A 77 -3.14 -2.00 -1.66
CA ILE A 77 -4.20 -1.73 -2.64
C ILE A 77 -5.45 -2.52 -2.27
N GLY A 78 -6.59 -1.83 -2.21
CA GLY A 78 -7.91 -2.47 -2.17
C GLY A 78 -8.34 -2.92 -3.56
N CYS A 79 -8.78 -4.16 -3.67
CA CYS A 79 -9.32 -4.75 -4.89
C CYS A 79 -10.75 -5.19 -4.62
N GLY A 80 -11.67 -4.85 -5.51
CA GLY A 80 -13.08 -5.26 -5.45
C GLY A 80 -13.42 -6.21 -6.58
N VAL A 81 -14.31 -7.16 -6.32
CA VAL A 81 -14.87 -8.08 -7.30
C VAL A 81 -16.34 -7.72 -7.47
N VAL A 82 -16.73 -7.33 -8.68
CA VAL A 82 -18.13 -7.07 -9.03
C VAL A 82 -18.87 -8.38 -9.32
N GLU A 83 -20.20 -8.35 -9.38
CA GLU A 83 -21.06 -9.54 -9.55
C GLU A 83 -20.71 -10.41 -10.77
N ASN A 84 -20.21 -9.80 -11.85
CA ASN A 84 -19.80 -10.54 -13.06
C ASN A 84 -18.39 -11.16 -12.97
N GLY A 85 -17.74 -11.10 -11.82
CA GLY A 85 -16.37 -11.61 -11.59
C GLY A 85 -15.26 -10.66 -12.04
N ALA A 86 -15.58 -9.48 -12.61
CA ALA A 86 -14.57 -8.51 -12.97
C ALA A 86 -13.95 -7.86 -11.73
N VAL A 87 -12.63 -7.67 -11.77
CA VAL A 87 -11.88 -7.02 -10.69
C VAL A 87 -11.71 -5.53 -10.97
N ILE A 88 -12.01 -4.71 -9.97
CA ILE A 88 -11.75 -3.28 -9.92
C ILE A 88 -10.72 -2.94 -8.83
N LEU A 89 -9.86 -1.96 -9.08
CA LEU A 89 -8.82 -1.53 -8.16
C LEU A 89 -9.19 -0.22 -7.47
N ASP A 90 -8.66 -0.05 -6.26
CA ASP A 90 -8.81 1.13 -5.42
C ASP A 90 -10.27 1.52 -5.25
N THR A 91 -10.98 0.66 -4.54
CA THR A 91 -12.40 0.81 -4.24
C THR A 91 -12.67 2.01 -3.35
N SER A 92 -13.74 2.73 -3.66
CA SER A 92 -14.34 3.69 -2.74
C SER A 92 -15.30 2.99 -1.78
N LYS A 93 -15.64 3.66 -0.67
CA LYS A 93 -16.65 3.13 0.26
C LYS A 93 -17.99 2.85 -0.42
N ALA A 94 -18.39 3.70 -1.37
CA ALA A 94 -19.62 3.50 -2.13
C ALA A 94 -19.57 2.24 -3.00
N GLU A 95 -18.41 1.92 -3.59
CA GLU A 95 -18.21 0.69 -4.36
C GLU A 95 -18.23 -0.53 -3.42
N GLU A 96 -17.53 -0.48 -2.29
CA GLU A 96 -17.47 -1.59 -1.31
C GLU A 96 -18.84 -2.09 -0.83
N HIS A 97 -19.84 -1.21 -0.73
CA HIS A 97 -21.20 -1.59 -0.35
C HIS A 97 -21.95 -2.45 -1.38
N HIS A 98 -21.55 -2.40 -2.65
CA HIS A 98 -22.25 -3.06 -3.76
C HIS A 98 -21.41 -4.15 -4.43
N LEU A 99 -20.23 -4.44 -3.89
CA LEU A 99 -19.34 -5.48 -4.39
C LEU A 99 -19.69 -6.84 -3.80
N LYS A 100 -19.55 -7.89 -4.62
CA LYS A 100 -19.67 -9.28 -4.20
C LYS A 100 -18.63 -9.61 -3.10
N SER A 101 -17.40 -9.15 -3.31
CA SER A 101 -16.30 -9.28 -2.36
C SER A 101 -15.19 -8.28 -2.64
N PHE A 102 -14.31 -8.09 -1.67
CA PHE A 102 -13.14 -7.23 -1.83
C PHE A 102 -11.98 -7.70 -0.94
N ALA A 103 -10.76 -7.36 -1.32
CA ALA A 103 -9.54 -7.72 -0.61
C ALA A 103 -8.60 -6.52 -0.49
N HIS A 104 -8.07 -6.28 0.70
CA HIS A 104 -6.95 -5.39 0.89
C HIS A 104 -5.66 -6.20 0.79
N LEU A 105 -4.83 -5.87 -0.19
CA LEU A 105 -3.60 -6.59 -0.50
C LEU A 105 -2.41 -5.70 -0.18
N VAL A 106 -1.41 -6.26 0.50
CA VAL A 106 -0.20 -5.54 0.88
C VAL A 106 0.99 -6.20 0.21
N PHE A 107 1.66 -5.46 -0.67
CA PHE A 107 2.80 -5.93 -1.44
C PHE A 107 4.11 -5.35 -0.89
N PRO A 108 5.19 -6.14 -0.84
CA PRO A 108 6.53 -5.61 -0.70
C PRO A 108 6.89 -4.86 -1.98
N ASN A 109 7.71 -3.83 -1.83
CA ASN A 109 8.24 -3.09 -2.96
C ASN A 109 9.75 -2.96 -2.77
N SER A 110 10.48 -3.91 -3.36
CA SER A 110 11.94 -3.87 -3.41
C SER A 110 12.42 -2.73 -4.30
N ARG A 111 13.64 -2.26 -4.02
CA ARG A 111 14.27 -1.25 -4.87
C ARG A 111 14.56 -1.91 -6.23
N LYS A 112 14.12 -1.29 -7.33
CA LYS A 112 14.78 -1.54 -8.62
C LYS A 112 16.25 -1.17 -8.40
N SER A 113 17.15 -2.14 -8.45
CA SER A 113 18.58 -1.90 -8.32
C SER A 113 18.96 -0.83 -9.34
N VAL A 114 19.48 0.28 -8.84
CA VAL A 114 20.19 1.24 -9.67
C VAL A 114 21.53 0.58 -9.94
N ASP A 115 21.67 0.08 -11.17
CA ASP A 115 22.92 -0.22 -11.86
C ASP A 115 24.01 -0.92 -11.03
N SER A 116 23.96 -2.25 -10.95
CA SER A 116 25.10 -3.07 -10.55
C SER A 116 25.28 -4.20 -11.55
N LYS A 117 26.35 -4.09 -12.35
CA LYS A 117 26.85 -5.11 -13.29
C LYS A 117 27.44 -6.31 -12.54
N GLU A 118 26.63 -7.02 -11.75
CA GLU A 118 27.03 -8.31 -11.17
C GLU A 118 25.95 -9.38 -11.38
N PRO A 119 26.34 -10.65 -11.57
CA PRO A 119 25.41 -11.71 -11.94
C PRO A 119 24.44 -12.00 -10.79
N LYS A 120 23.14 -12.04 -11.13
CA LYS A 120 22.04 -12.33 -10.21
C LYS A 120 22.09 -13.79 -9.74
N GLU A 121 22.52 -14.03 -8.51
CA GLU A 121 22.23 -15.29 -7.81
C GLU A 121 20.97 -15.16 -6.93
N LYS A 122 19.95 -15.95 -7.28
CA LYS A 122 18.91 -16.59 -6.46
C LYS A 122 18.11 -15.83 -5.37
N ASP A 123 18.23 -14.52 -5.19
CA ASP A 123 17.41 -13.76 -4.23
C ASP A 123 16.20 -13.02 -4.83
N ALA A 124 16.05 -13.05 -6.16
CA ALA A 124 14.97 -12.34 -6.86
C ALA A 124 13.56 -12.93 -6.65
N GLU A 125 13.45 -14.13 -6.09
CA GLU A 125 12.18 -14.83 -5.88
C GLU A 125 11.47 -14.35 -4.59
N PHE A 126 12.25 -13.91 -3.59
CA PHE A 126 11.71 -13.38 -2.33
C PHE A 126 11.09 -11.98 -2.48
N GLU A 127 11.29 -11.31 -3.62
CA GLU A 127 10.84 -9.94 -3.85
C GLU A 127 9.45 -9.83 -4.50
N ARG A 128 8.87 -10.94 -4.95
CA ARG A 128 7.51 -11.01 -5.52
C ARG A 128 6.55 -11.68 -4.54
N GLY A 129 6.42 -11.08 -3.37
CA GLY A 129 5.56 -11.58 -2.30
C GLY A 129 4.23 -10.85 -2.19
N LEU A 130 3.28 -11.45 -1.48
CA LEU A 130 2.19 -10.76 -0.82
C LEU A 130 2.53 -10.78 0.67
N ILE A 131 2.70 -9.60 1.29
CA ILE A 131 3.03 -9.50 2.72
C ILE A 131 1.86 -10.02 3.55
N THR A 132 0.67 -9.51 3.25
CA THR A 132 -0.56 -9.90 3.91
C THR A 132 -1.74 -9.52 3.04
N SER A 133 -2.87 -10.17 3.29
CA SER A 133 -4.14 -9.82 2.71
C SER A 133 -5.26 -10.00 3.72
N ILE A 134 -6.32 -9.23 3.53
CA ILE A 134 -7.58 -9.43 4.21
C ILE A 134 -8.70 -9.36 3.18
N SER A 135 -9.44 -10.45 3.05
CA SER A 135 -10.62 -10.54 2.19
C SER A 135 -11.90 -10.34 2.99
N HIS A 136 -12.92 -9.81 2.31
CA HIS A 136 -14.25 -9.56 2.83
C HIS A 136 -15.29 -10.02 1.81
N GLY A 137 -16.43 -10.51 2.28
CA GLY A 137 -17.48 -11.07 1.43
C GLY A 137 -17.13 -12.47 0.93
N VAL A 138 -17.78 -12.89 -0.17
CA VAL A 138 -17.58 -14.22 -0.76
C VAL A 138 -16.61 -14.12 -1.93
N MET A 139 -15.39 -14.61 -1.73
CA MET A 139 -14.32 -14.55 -2.72
C MET A 139 -13.88 -15.96 -3.09
N SER A 140 -13.94 -16.31 -4.38
CA SER A 140 -13.34 -17.54 -4.88
C SER A 140 -11.81 -17.42 -4.95
N GLU A 141 -11.12 -18.56 -5.04
CA GLU A 141 -9.67 -18.57 -5.23
C GLU A 141 -9.27 -17.87 -6.53
N ASP A 142 -9.99 -18.11 -7.63
CA ASP A 142 -9.75 -17.44 -8.91
C ASP A 142 -9.93 -15.92 -8.80
N ASP A 143 -10.99 -15.46 -8.14
CA ASP A 143 -11.25 -14.03 -7.92
C ASP A 143 -10.11 -13.40 -7.08
N TYR A 144 -9.63 -14.12 -6.06
CA TYR A 144 -8.53 -13.69 -5.20
C TYR A 144 -7.19 -13.60 -5.94
N LEU A 145 -6.84 -14.60 -6.75
CA LEU A 145 -5.63 -14.61 -7.57
C LEU A 145 -5.65 -13.50 -8.62
N ASN A 146 -6.81 -13.27 -9.25
CA ASN A 146 -7.01 -12.13 -10.17
C ASN A 146 -6.82 -10.77 -9.46
N CYS A 147 -7.27 -10.65 -8.20
CA CYS A 147 -7.01 -9.46 -7.40
C CYS A 147 -5.51 -9.27 -7.12
N ILE A 148 -4.80 -10.34 -6.79
CA ILE A 148 -3.35 -10.31 -6.56
C ILE A 148 -2.61 -9.84 -7.80
N GLU A 149 -2.89 -10.42 -8.96
CA GLU A 149 -2.20 -10.09 -10.21
C GLU A 149 -2.38 -8.60 -10.56
N ARG A 150 -3.64 -8.12 -10.55
CA ARG A 150 -3.97 -6.74 -10.88
C ARG A 150 -3.46 -5.76 -9.83
N GLY A 151 -3.58 -6.11 -8.55
CA GLY A 151 -3.05 -5.34 -7.44
C GLY A 151 -1.54 -5.19 -7.53
N LEU A 152 -0.82 -6.28 -7.79
CA LEU A 152 0.64 -6.27 -7.94
C LEU A 152 1.06 -5.38 -9.12
N ALA A 153 0.38 -5.49 -10.27
CA ALA A 153 0.67 -4.64 -11.43
C ALA A 153 0.48 -3.14 -11.09
N ALA A 154 -0.60 -2.79 -10.38
CA ALA A 154 -0.88 -1.42 -9.98
C ALA A 154 0.03 -0.91 -8.85
N SER A 155 0.56 -1.81 -8.01
CA SER A 155 1.43 -1.44 -6.88
C SER A 155 2.67 -0.66 -7.33
N SER A 156 3.18 -0.96 -8.52
CA SER A 156 4.30 -0.28 -9.15
C SER A 156 4.08 1.23 -9.30
N ARG A 157 2.84 1.68 -9.54
CA ARG A 157 2.50 3.10 -9.73
C ARG A 157 2.61 3.88 -8.42
N ILE A 158 2.09 3.33 -7.33
CA ILE A 158 2.16 3.92 -5.99
C ILE A 158 3.62 3.94 -5.53
N SER A 159 4.31 2.83 -5.74
CA SER A 159 5.73 2.64 -5.50
C SER A 159 6.61 3.70 -6.18
N ASP A 160 6.44 3.91 -7.49
CA ASP A 160 7.18 4.92 -8.25
C ASP A 160 6.89 6.34 -7.75
N PHE A 161 5.64 6.63 -7.40
CA PHE A 161 5.26 7.92 -6.83
C PHE A 161 5.94 8.15 -5.48
N MET A 162 5.84 7.21 -4.54
CA MET A 162 6.46 7.32 -3.21
C MET A 162 7.96 7.54 -3.32
N ARG A 163 8.65 6.85 -4.24
CA ARG A 163 10.09 7.09 -4.49
C ARG A 163 10.37 8.52 -4.94
N LYS A 164 9.62 9.04 -5.92
CA LYS A 164 9.80 10.40 -6.42
C LYS A 164 9.55 11.46 -5.34
N THR A 165 8.50 11.27 -4.53
CA THR A 165 8.18 12.20 -3.45
C THR A 165 9.26 12.22 -2.37
N LEU A 166 9.70 11.05 -1.90
CA LEU A 166 10.75 10.96 -0.88
C LEU A 166 12.11 11.48 -1.38
N GLN A 167 12.44 11.26 -2.66
CA GLN A 167 13.66 11.82 -3.27
C GLN A 167 13.62 13.35 -3.31
N LYS A 168 12.48 13.94 -3.69
CA LYS A 168 12.30 15.39 -3.71
C LYS A 168 12.47 16.00 -2.32
N GLU A 169 11.91 15.37 -1.30
CA GLU A 169 12.04 15.85 0.08
C GLU A 169 13.48 15.77 0.59
N ALA A 170 14.20 14.69 0.30
CA ALA A 170 15.62 14.57 0.65
C ALA A 170 16.45 15.71 0.03
N SER A 171 16.23 16.03 -1.25
CA SER A 171 16.96 17.14 -1.91
C SER A 171 16.62 18.54 -1.39
N SER A 172 15.52 18.70 -0.65
CA SER A 172 15.10 20.00 -0.11
C SER A 172 15.64 20.31 1.29
N VAL A 173 16.21 19.31 1.97
CA VAL A 173 16.77 19.46 3.33
C VAL A 173 18.26 19.88 3.29
N ASP A 174 18.93 19.66 2.17
CA ASP A 174 20.35 19.98 1.95
C ASP A 174 20.59 21.38 1.31
N ALA A 175 19.58 22.27 1.32
CA ALA A 175 19.64 23.61 0.71
C ALA A 175 19.44 24.75 1.72
#